data_AF-A0A6B0X210-F1
#
_entry.id   AF-A0A6B0X210-F1
#
_cell.length_a   1.000
_cell.length_b   1.000
_cell.length_c   1.000
_cell.angle_alpha   90.00
_cell.angle_beta   90.00
_cell.angle_gamma   90.00
#
_symmetry.space_group_name_H-M   'P 1'
#
loop_
_entity.id
_entity.type
_entity.pdbx_description
1 polymer ?
#
loop_
_entity_poly.entity_id
_entity_poly.type
_entity_poly.pdbx_seq_one_letter_code
_entity_poly.pdbx_strand_id
1 'polypeptide(L)'
;MLIDAHNHPNWHGFNAAKILRNMDEQDIDHMWLFSWEGPTDEYSPSYHSVLPPTGLGIPFEDVLAVGREAPDRFVLGYMPHPKRPDAIDRLKAAGEIHG
;
A
#
# COMPACT_ATOMS: atom_id res chain seq x y z
N MET A 1 -2.31 21.80 -2.13
CA MET A 1 -1.75 20.58 -1.51
C MET A 1 -2.82 19.87 -0.71
N LEU A 2 -3.60 19.04 -1.40
CA LEU A 2 -4.51 18.06 -0.85
C LEU A 2 -3.78 16.71 -0.76
N ILE A 3 -3.95 16.00 0.36
CA ILE A 3 -3.31 14.72 0.62
C ILE A 3 -4.38 13.68 0.94
N ASP A 4 -4.38 12.57 0.22
CA ASP A 4 -5.04 11.35 0.67
C ASP A 4 -4.07 10.60 1.60
N ALA A 5 -4.37 10.61 2.90
CA ALA A 5 -3.50 10.05 3.92
C ALA A 5 -3.75 8.55 4.18
N HIS A 6 -4.61 7.87 3.42
CA HIS A 6 -4.83 6.43 3.59
C HIS A 6 -5.33 5.77 2.30
N ASN A 7 -4.41 5.12 1.58
CA ASN A 7 -4.75 4.30 0.42
C ASN A 7 -3.91 3.02 0.33
N HIS A 8 -4.32 2.13 -0.56
CA HIS A 8 -3.81 0.78 -0.70
C HIS A 8 -3.69 0.40 -2.19
N PRO A 9 -2.51 -0.05 -2.66
CA PRO A 9 -2.35 -0.44 -4.06
C PRO A 9 -3.24 -1.64 -4.42
N ASN A 10 -3.74 -1.66 -5.66
CA ASN A 10 -4.54 -2.75 -6.22
C ASN A 10 -5.89 -3.01 -5.54
N TRP A 11 -6.28 -2.22 -4.54
CA TRP A 11 -7.60 -2.28 -3.91
C TRP A 11 -8.70 -2.05 -4.95
N HIS A 12 -9.69 -2.95 -5.03
CA HIS A 12 -10.68 -2.97 -6.12
C HIS A 12 -10.09 -3.00 -7.55
N GLY A 13 -8.86 -3.50 -7.71
CA GLY A 13 -8.16 -3.51 -9.00
C GLY A 13 -7.71 -2.11 -9.47
N PHE A 14 -7.50 -1.18 -8.54
CA PHE A 14 -6.89 0.12 -8.79
C PHE A 14 -5.38 0.00 -8.85
N ASN A 15 -4.87 -0.22 -10.06
CA ASN A 15 -3.44 -0.09 -10.36
C ASN A 15 -3.02 1.40 -10.38
N ALA A 16 -1.71 1.66 -10.50
CA ALA A 16 -1.14 3.02 -10.50
C ALA A 16 -1.88 3.99 -11.44
N ALA A 17 -2.13 3.58 -12.68
CA ALA A 17 -2.80 4.44 -13.67
C ALA A 17 -4.24 4.84 -13.26
N LYS A 18 -4.99 3.92 -12.65
CA LYS A 18 -6.34 4.23 -12.14
C LYS A 18 -6.28 5.13 -10.91
N ILE A 19 -5.32 4.89 -10.02
CA ILE A 19 -5.09 5.71 -8.83
C ILE A 19 -4.76 7.15 -9.25
N LEU A 20 -3.76 7.34 -10.12
CA LEU A 20 -3.33 8.66 -10.59
C LEU A 20 -4.46 9.42 -11.28
N ARG A 21 -5.22 8.75 -12.16
CA ARG A 21 -6.39 9.39 -12.78
C ARG A 21 -7.41 9.85 -11.73
N ASN A 22 -7.68 9.02 -10.72
CA ASN A 22 -8.60 9.40 -9.66
C ASN A 22 -8.05 10.54 -8.79
N MET A 23 -6.75 10.57 -8.52
CA MET A 23 -6.10 11.70 -7.83
C MET A 23 -6.28 12.99 -8.62
N ASP A 24 -6.02 12.97 -9.93
CA ASP A 24 -6.15 14.13 -10.80
C ASP A 24 -7.62 14.61 -10.92
N GLU A 25 -8.59 13.67 -10.98
CA GLU A 25 -10.03 13.98 -11.00
C GLU A 25 -10.53 14.61 -9.68
N GLN A 26 -9.81 14.42 -8.58
CA GLN A 26 -10.20 14.88 -7.23
C GLN A 26 -9.25 15.97 -6.68
N ASP A 27 -8.35 16.50 -7.52
CA ASP A 27 -7.35 17.50 -7.14
C ASP A 27 -6.44 17.05 -5.97
N ILE A 28 -6.13 15.74 -5.87
CA ILE A 28 -5.23 15.18 -4.85
C ILE A 28 -3.78 15.30 -5.33
N ASP A 29 -2.99 16.10 -4.61
CA ASP A 29 -1.59 16.34 -4.93
C ASP A 29 -0.72 15.12 -4.57
N HIS A 30 -0.89 14.55 -3.37
CA HIS A 30 -0.12 13.40 -2.89
C HIS A 30 -1.02 12.34 -2.26
N MET A 31 -0.59 11.08 -2.33
CA MET A 31 -1.29 9.95 -1.72
C MET A 31 -0.35 9.06 -0.92
N TRP A 32 -0.80 8.61 0.23
CA TRP A 32 -0.09 7.65 1.07
C TRP A 32 -0.52 6.23 0.71
N LEU A 33 0.43 5.42 0.24
CA LEU A 33 0.20 4.03 -0.17
C LEU A 33 0.79 3.07 0.86
N PHE A 34 -0.08 2.20 1.39
CA PHE A 34 0.27 1.34 2.50
C PHE A 34 0.15 -0.14 2.17
N SER A 35 1.08 -0.93 2.72
CA SER A 35 0.88 -2.38 2.76
C SER A 35 -0.20 -2.71 3.78
N TRP A 36 -0.81 -3.87 3.63
CA TRP A 36 -1.66 -4.47 4.63
C TRP A 36 -1.32 -5.95 4.73
N GLU A 37 -0.38 -6.28 5.61
CA GLU A 37 0.08 -7.65 5.80
C GLU A 37 -0.55 -8.23 7.06
N GLY A 38 -1.17 -9.41 6.97
CA GLY A 38 -1.76 -10.06 8.13
C GLY A 38 -2.23 -11.49 7.83
N PRO A 39 -2.38 -12.33 8.87
CA PRO A 39 -3.03 -13.62 8.74
C PRO A 39 -4.47 -13.48 8.24
N THR A 40 -4.96 -14.46 7.46
CA THR A 40 -6.33 -14.43 6.90
C THR A 40 -7.43 -14.50 7.96
N ASP A 41 -7.11 -14.91 9.18
CA ASP A 41 -8.01 -14.95 10.34
C ASP A 41 -8.00 -13.64 11.16
N GLU A 42 -7.13 -12.68 10.84
CA GLU A 42 -7.10 -11.36 11.48
C GLU A 42 -7.89 -10.28 10.69
N TYR A 43 -8.52 -10.64 9.57
CA TYR A 43 -9.42 -9.75 8.82
C TYR A 43 -10.62 -10.50 8.23
N SER A 44 -11.70 -9.76 7.93
CA SER A 44 -12.93 -10.35 7.39
C SER A 44 -12.69 -11.05 6.04
N PRO A 45 -13.17 -12.29 5.85
CA PRO A 45 -13.11 -12.96 4.54
C PRO A 45 -13.82 -12.18 3.42
N SER A 46 -14.72 -11.25 3.75
CA SER A 46 -15.35 -10.38 2.75
C SER A 46 -14.34 -9.56 1.93
N TYR A 47 -13.16 -9.27 2.50
CA TYR A 47 -12.11 -8.53 1.80
C TYR A 47 -11.49 -9.28 0.62
N HIS A 48 -11.64 -10.61 0.52
CA HIS A 48 -11.16 -11.36 -0.64
C HIS A 48 -11.79 -10.91 -1.96
N SER A 49 -12.94 -10.23 -1.92
CA SER A 49 -13.59 -9.66 -3.11
C SER A 49 -12.95 -8.36 -3.62
N VAL A 50 -12.10 -7.71 -2.81
CA VAL A 50 -11.54 -6.37 -3.10
C VAL A 50 -10.02 -6.31 -3.02
N LEU A 51 -9.40 -7.29 -2.35
CA LEU A 51 -7.95 -7.45 -2.27
C LEU A 51 -7.38 -8.04 -3.55
N PRO A 52 -6.12 -7.71 -3.90
CA PRO A 52 -5.42 -8.39 -5.00
C PRO A 52 -5.27 -9.89 -4.71
N PRO A 53 -5.58 -10.79 -5.67
CA PRO A 53 -5.50 -12.24 -5.48
C PRO A 53 -4.07 -12.79 -5.65
N THR A 54 -3.05 -11.99 -5.32
CA THR A 54 -1.63 -12.31 -5.48
C THR A 54 -0.92 -12.61 -4.17
N GLY A 55 -1.54 -12.31 -3.01
CA GLY A 55 -0.95 -12.51 -1.69
C GLY A 55 -1.97 -12.51 -0.56
N LEU A 56 -1.49 -12.42 0.68
CA LEU A 56 -2.31 -12.24 1.87
C LEU A 56 -2.41 -10.75 2.19
N GLY A 57 -3.61 -10.19 2.11
CA GLY A 57 -3.81 -8.75 2.20
C GLY A 57 -3.18 -8.03 1.02
N ILE A 58 -2.33 -7.04 1.30
CA ILE A 58 -1.61 -6.22 0.32
C ILE A 58 -0.13 -6.23 0.70
N PRO A 59 0.70 -6.99 -0.01
CA PRO A 59 2.13 -7.10 0.31
C PRO A 59 2.89 -5.79 0.09
N PHE A 60 4.00 -5.60 0.79
CA PHE A 60 4.87 -4.44 0.56
C PHE A 60 5.42 -4.34 -0.89
N GLU A 61 5.57 -5.47 -1.58
CA GLU A 61 6.02 -5.47 -2.98
C GLU A 61 5.05 -4.73 -3.92
N ASP A 62 3.75 -4.79 -3.65
CA ASP A 62 2.72 -4.06 -4.42
C ASP A 62 2.84 -2.55 -4.19
N VAL A 63 3.16 -2.14 -2.96
CA VAL A 63 3.42 -0.73 -2.62
C VAL A 63 4.62 -0.22 -3.39
N LEU A 64 5.72 -0.98 -3.42
CA LEU A 64 6.92 -0.62 -4.18
C LEU A 64 6.67 -0.62 -5.69
N ALA A 65 5.89 -1.58 -6.21
CA ALA A 65 5.57 -1.68 -7.62
C ALA A 65 4.73 -0.48 -8.10
N VAL A 66 3.62 -0.18 -7.41
CA VAL A 66 2.75 0.96 -7.73
C VAL A 66 3.46 2.29 -7.46
N GLY A 67 4.19 2.40 -6.35
CA GLY A 67 4.90 3.61 -5.97
C GLY A 67 5.96 4.06 -6.99
N ARG A 68 6.60 3.12 -7.68
CA ARG A 68 7.61 3.40 -8.71
C ARG A 68 7.07 4.11 -9.95
N GLU A 69 5.76 4.03 -10.21
CA GLU A 69 5.14 4.63 -11.40
C GLU A 69 5.01 6.16 -11.28
N ALA A 70 4.96 6.71 -10.06
CA ALA A 70 4.90 8.16 -9.81
C ALA A 70 5.51 8.51 -8.44
N PRO A 71 6.85 8.44 -8.30
CA PRO A 71 7.54 8.61 -7.01
C PRO A 71 7.39 10.02 -6.41
N ASP A 72 7.01 11.01 -7.21
CA ASP A 72 6.71 12.38 -6.80
C ASP A 72 5.26 12.57 -6.33
N ARG A 73 4.38 11.59 -6.56
CA ARG A 73 2.95 11.63 -6.18
C ARG A 73 2.62 10.73 -4.98
N PHE A 74 3.48 9.75 -4.69
CA PHE A 74 3.23 8.74 -3.68
C PHE A 74 4.19 8.81 -2.49
N VAL A 75 3.63 8.71 -1.29
CA VAL A 75 4.36 8.46 -0.05
C VAL A 75 4.14 7.00 0.34
N LEU A 76 5.20 6.21 0.40
CA LEU A 76 5.11 4.77 0.64
C LEU A 76 5.20 4.47 2.13
N GLY A 77 4.36 3.56 2.61
CA GLY A 77 4.44 3.04 3.97
C GLY A 77 4.39 1.53 4.02
N TYR A 78 5.26 0.98 4.87
CA TYR A 78 5.31 -0.43 5.18
C TYR A 78 4.69 -0.71 6.55
N MET A 79 3.72 -1.63 6.59
CA MET A 79 2.98 -2.04 7.78
C MET A 79 3.21 -3.53 8.03
N PRO A 80 4.40 -3.93 8.52
CA PRO A 80 4.61 -5.30 8.97
C PRO A 80 3.68 -5.60 10.14
N HIS A 81 3.19 -6.83 10.21
CA HIS A 81 2.33 -7.25 11.33
C HIS A 81 3.07 -7.06 12.68
N PRO A 82 2.56 -6.22 13.60
CA PRO A 82 3.29 -5.78 14.78
C PRO A 82 3.57 -6.88 15.82
N LYS A 83 2.87 -8.02 15.74
CA LYS A 83 3.11 -9.16 16.63
C LYS A 83 4.30 -10.02 16.18
N ARG A 84 4.84 -9.79 14.98
CA ARG A 84 5.99 -10.55 14.51
C ARG A 84 7.25 -10.15 15.30
N PRO A 85 8.07 -11.11 15.77
CA PRO A 85 9.32 -10.81 16.47
C PRO A 85 10.29 -9.94 15.65
N ASP A 86 10.23 -10.03 14.32
CA ASP A 86 11.08 -9.32 13.37
C ASP A 86 10.46 -8.01 12.83
N ALA A 87 9.29 -7.58 13.31
CA ALA A 87 8.56 -6.44 12.72
C ALA A 87 9.37 -5.14 12.68
N ILE A 88 10.11 -4.83 13.75
CA ILE A 88 10.96 -3.63 13.84
C ILE A 88 12.11 -3.69 12.83
N ASP A 89 12.78 -4.83 12.72
CA ASP A 89 13.92 -4.99 11.81
C ASP A 89 13.49 -4.90 10.36
N ARG A 90 12.32 -5.48 10.01
CA ARG A 90 11.75 -5.34 8.66
C ARG A 90 11.37 -3.89 8.35
N LEU A 91 10.78 -3.17 9.31
CA LEU A 91 10.43 -1.76 9.12
C LEU A 91 11.67 -0.89 8.91
N LYS A 92 12.74 -1.12 9.69
CA LYS A 92 14.03 -0.45 9.49
C LYS A 92 14.62 -0.76 8.12
N ALA A 93 14.66 -2.05 7.75
CA ALA A 93 15.18 -2.47 6.45
C ALA A 93 14.40 -1.85 5.28
N ALA A 94 13.09 -1.69 5.41
CA ALA A 94 12.27 -1.03 4.39
C ALA A 94 12.71 0.42 4.16
N GLY A 95 12.94 1.19 5.23
CA GLY A 95 13.49 2.55 5.13
C GLY A 95 14.92 2.56 4.56
N GLU A 96 15.82 1.75 5.12
CA GLU A 96 17.23 1.70 4.70
C GLU A 96 17.43 1.28 3.23
N ILE A 97 16.57 0.41 2.70
CA ILE A 97 16.70 -0.13 1.33
C ILE A 97 15.93 0.70 0.32
N HIS A 98 14.79 1.29 0.68
CA HIS A 98 13.86 1.91 -0.27
C HIS A 98 13.66 3.42 -0.12
N GLY A 99 14.21 4.07 0.91
CA GLY A 99 14.18 5.54 1.03
C GLY A 99 14.34 6.06 2.44
#